data_AF-A0A5N5SGZ1-F1
#
_entry.id   AF-A0A5N5SGZ1-F1
#
_cell.length_a   1.000
_cell.length_b   1.000
_cell.length_c   1.000
_cell.angle_alpha   90.00
_cell.angle_beta   90.00
_cell.angle_gamma   90.00
#
_symmetry.space_group_name_H-M   'P 1'
#
loop_
_entity.id
_entity.type
_entity.pdbx_description
1 polymer ?
#
loop_
_entity_poly.entity_id
_entity_poly.type
_entity_poly.pdbx_seq_one_letter_code
_entity_poly.pdbx_strand_id
1 'polypeptide(L)'
;MRFPSYTISSSFLAYPIDWLKLLKNIFKILPTKLNMDYILLNLNISFLHNREKERGSHISYMFRLPFAAGSVFSASMLDTLLYQAFVKDYLITFVRLLLGIDQAPGSGFLTSMKITKQDMWIRTYGRLYQKLCSTTCEIPIGLYRTIDTSNMEPGNNFSLNLTDDPKEGHSNLIERAEIAQLVRSRMQSLTLPPEDYDDVSEKRNSLSFVVINPSCDLKLEEGDI
;
A
#
# COMPACT_ATOMS: atom_id res chain seq x y z
N MET A 1 -29.15 -43.79 14.55
CA MET A 1 -29.57 -42.38 14.39
C MET A 1 -28.78 -41.78 13.25
N ARG A 2 -29.45 -41.45 12.13
CA ARG A 2 -28.85 -40.78 10.96
C ARG A 2 -28.86 -39.28 11.23
N PHE A 3 -27.71 -38.62 11.14
CA PHE A 3 -27.62 -37.17 11.08
C PHE A 3 -28.05 -36.70 9.68
N PRO A 4 -28.80 -35.60 9.54
CA PRO A 4 -29.26 -35.13 8.25
C PRO A 4 -28.07 -34.61 7.44
N SER A 5 -27.87 -35.20 6.26
CA SER A 5 -27.00 -34.68 5.21
C SER A 5 -27.64 -33.41 4.65
N TYR A 6 -27.15 -32.24 5.05
CA TYR A 6 -27.46 -31.00 4.33
C TYR A 6 -26.62 -30.98 3.07
N THR A 7 -27.19 -31.52 1.99
CA THR A 7 -26.76 -31.25 0.63
C THR A 7 -26.88 -29.74 0.43
N ILE A 8 -25.75 -29.03 0.35
CA ILE A 8 -25.76 -27.63 -0.06
C ILE A 8 -26.23 -27.62 -1.51
N SER A 9 -27.52 -27.31 -1.68
CA SER A 9 -28.14 -27.04 -2.96
C SER A 9 -27.27 -26.05 -3.73
N SER A 10 -26.90 -26.42 -4.96
CA SER A 10 -26.17 -25.62 -5.94
C SER A 10 -26.97 -24.42 -6.48
N SER A 11 -27.83 -23.84 -5.65
CA SER A 11 -28.74 -22.73 -5.99
C SER A 11 -28.29 -21.37 -5.43
N PHE A 12 -27.08 -21.27 -4.86
CA PHE A 12 -26.47 -19.98 -4.48
C PHE A 12 -25.75 -19.27 -5.65
N LEU A 13 -25.96 -19.72 -6.89
CA LEU A 13 -25.50 -19.07 -8.12
C LEU A 13 -26.54 -18.14 -8.75
N ALA A 14 -27.61 -17.77 -8.04
CA ALA A 14 -28.76 -17.11 -8.65
C ALA A 14 -29.21 -15.81 -7.97
N TYR A 15 -28.31 -15.02 -7.40
CA TYR A 15 -28.52 -13.58 -7.27
C TYR A 15 -27.16 -12.88 -7.34
N PRO A 16 -26.90 -11.97 -8.30
CA PRO A 16 -25.74 -11.11 -8.25
C PRO A 16 -25.98 -10.10 -7.12
N ILE A 17 -25.83 -10.54 -5.88
CA ILE A 17 -25.55 -9.64 -4.79
C ILE A 17 -24.26 -8.98 -5.22
N ASP A 18 -24.42 -7.71 -5.49
CA ASP A 18 -23.54 -6.81 -6.17
C ASP A 18 -22.30 -6.62 -5.26
N TRP A 19 -21.47 -7.65 -5.10
CA TRP A 19 -20.24 -7.65 -4.30
C TRP A 19 -19.30 -6.55 -4.80
N LEU A 20 -19.34 -6.26 -6.11
CA LEU A 20 -18.74 -5.08 -6.72
C LEU A 20 -19.36 -3.77 -6.23
N LYS A 21 -20.67 -3.70 -5.95
CA LYS A 21 -21.33 -2.51 -5.38
C LYS A 21 -21.08 -2.39 -3.86
N LEU A 22 -20.93 -3.49 -3.14
CA LEU A 22 -20.51 -3.54 -1.74
C LEU A 22 -19.04 -3.10 -1.60
N LEU A 23 -18.14 -3.66 -2.40
CA LEU A 23 -16.74 -3.23 -2.51
C LEU A 23 -16.65 -1.78 -3.00
N LYS A 24 -17.43 -1.35 -4.01
CA LYS A 24 -17.48 0.07 -4.42
C LYS A 24 -18.04 0.99 -3.32
N ASN A 25 -18.92 0.51 -2.45
CA ASN A 25 -19.45 1.27 -1.30
C ASN A 25 -18.49 1.30 -0.10
N ILE A 26 -17.69 0.26 0.08
CA ILE A 26 -16.61 0.15 1.07
C ILE A 26 -15.37 0.93 0.60
N PHE A 27 -15.02 0.88 -0.69
CA PHE A 27 -14.00 1.75 -1.28
C PHE A 27 -14.47 3.20 -1.45
N LYS A 28 -15.79 3.47 -1.39
CA LYS A 28 -16.37 4.80 -1.13
C LYS A 28 -16.10 5.36 0.26
N ILE A 29 -15.63 4.53 1.19
CA ILE A 29 -15.28 4.93 2.55
C ILE A 29 -13.82 5.39 2.62
N LEU A 30 -12.95 4.82 1.78
CA LEU A 30 -11.73 5.48 1.37
C LEU A 30 -12.10 6.70 0.52
N PRO A 31 -11.44 7.85 0.68
CA PRO A 31 -11.88 9.13 0.11
C PRO A 31 -12.13 9.03 -1.41
N THR A 32 -13.39 8.83 -1.80
CA THR A 32 -13.84 8.58 -3.19
C THR A 32 -13.88 9.80 -4.08
N LYS A 33 -12.79 10.55 -4.10
CA LYS A 33 -12.60 11.53 -5.16
C LYS A 33 -11.15 11.78 -5.50
N LEU A 34 -10.32 10.75 -5.38
CA LEU A 34 -9.09 10.71 -6.14
C LEU A 34 -9.29 9.68 -7.24
N ASN A 35 -9.59 10.22 -8.42
CA ASN A 35 -9.36 9.52 -9.67
C ASN A 35 -7.84 9.26 -9.68
N MET A 36 -7.43 8.09 -9.15
CA MET A 36 -6.03 7.75 -8.86
C MET A 36 -5.17 7.65 -10.13
N ASP A 37 -5.80 7.70 -11.31
CA ASP A 37 -5.13 7.92 -12.59
C ASP A 37 -4.22 9.17 -12.57
N TYR A 38 -4.54 10.18 -11.76
CA TYR A 38 -3.71 11.38 -11.60
C TYR A 38 -2.42 11.19 -10.79
N ILE A 39 -2.33 10.18 -9.91
CA ILE A 39 -1.07 9.89 -9.20
C ILE A 39 -0.05 9.28 -10.18
N LEU A 40 -0.53 8.52 -11.15
CA LEU A 40 0.30 7.83 -12.15
C LEU A 40 0.70 8.73 -13.33
N LEU A 41 -0.08 9.76 -13.67
CA LEU A 41 0.13 10.49 -14.92
C LEU A 41 1.13 11.67 -14.85
N ASN A 42 1.45 12.23 -13.67
CA ASN A 42 2.47 13.28 -13.52
C ASN A 42 2.96 13.34 -12.06
N LEU A 43 4.16 12.80 -11.83
CA LEU A 43 4.83 12.60 -10.54
C LEU A 43 5.25 13.91 -9.85
N ASN A 44 4.27 14.69 -9.39
CA ASN A 44 4.54 15.81 -8.49
C ASN A 44 3.60 15.74 -7.28
N ILE A 45 3.86 14.74 -6.43
CA ILE A 45 3.13 14.51 -5.17
C ILE A 45 3.13 15.78 -4.29
N SER A 46 4.22 16.53 -4.27
CA SER A 46 4.33 17.85 -3.60
C SER A 46 3.41 18.91 -4.20
N PHE A 47 3.30 18.98 -5.53
CA PHE A 47 2.36 19.87 -6.20
C PHE A 47 0.91 19.48 -5.90
N LEU A 48 0.59 18.18 -5.93
CA LEU A 48 -0.74 17.69 -5.56
C LEU A 48 -1.05 17.97 -4.08
N HIS A 49 -0.08 17.81 -3.18
CA HIS A 49 -0.21 18.18 -1.77
C HIS A 49 -0.58 19.66 -1.62
N ASN A 50 0.20 20.56 -2.24
CA ASN A 50 -0.04 22.00 -2.14
C ASN A 50 -1.39 22.39 -2.75
N ARG A 51 -1.73 21.84 -3.92
CA ARG A 51 -3.01 22.10 -4.58
C ARG A 51 -4.21 21.59 -3.77
N GLU A 52 -4.13 20.41 -3.18
CA GLU A 52 -5.21 19.90 -2.32
C GLU A 52 -5.33 20.68 -1.01
N LYS A 53 -4.20 21.16 -0.45
CA LYS A 53 -4.20 22.05 0.72
C LYS A 53 -4.84 23.40 0.40
N GLU A 54 -4.56 23.98 -0.77
CA GLU A 54 -5.18 25.21 -1.26
C GLU A 54 -6.69 25.05 -1.48
N ARG A 55 -7.15 23.85 -1.81
CA ARG A 55 -8.59 23.51 -1.91
C ARG A 55 -9.28 23.30 -0.56
N GLY A 56 -8.55 23.42 0.56
CA GLY A 56 -9.07 23.16 1.91
C GLY A 56 -9.33 21.69 2.21
N SER A 57 -8.67 20.78 1.47
CA SER A 57 -8.90 19.34 1.59
C SER A 57 -8.28 18.78 2.87
N HIS A 58 -9.11 18.17 3.72
CA HIS A 58 -8.65 17.52 4.95
C HIS A 58 -7.79 16.26 4.69
N ILE A 59 -7.72 15.77 3.44
CA ILE A 59 -6.92 14.59 3.05
C ILE A 59 -5.57 14.96 2.43
N SER A 60 -5.16 16.23 2.44
CA SER A 60 -3.87 16.67 1.87
C SER A 60 -2.65 15.91 2.43
N TYR A 61 -2.73 15.42 3.67
CA TYR A 61 -1.68 14.59 4.28
C TYR A 61 -1.43 13.27 3.53
N MET A 62 -2.39 12.78 2.74
CA MET A 62 -2.25 11.54 1.96
C MET A 62 -1.14 11.62 0.92
N PHE A 63 -0.81 12.83 0.48
CA PHE A 63 0.24 13.12 -0.48
C PHE A 63 1.60 13.37 0.20
N ARG A 64 1.77 13.00 1.47
CA ARG A 64 3.11 12.99 2.09
C ARG A 64 3.76 11.64 1.86
N LEU A 65 5.01 11.62 1.40
CA LEU A 65 5.73 10.39 1.07
C LEU A 65 5.74 9.34 2.19
N PRO A 66 5.99 9.69 3.47
CA PRO A 66 5.95 8.71 4.56
C PRO A 66 4.56 8.10 4.77
N PHE A 67 3.49 8.88 4.54
CA PHE A 67 2.13 8.38 4.63
C PHE A 67 1.80 7.46 3.45
N ALA A 68 2.08 7.90 2.22
CA ALA A 68 1.83 7.13 1.01
C ALA A 68 2.56 5.78 1.03
N ALA A 69 3.80 5.76 1.55
CA ALA A 69 4.61 4.56 1.72
C ALA A 69 4.11 3.60 2.82
N GLY A 70 3.16 4.03 3.65
CA GLY A 70 2.64 3.26 4.78
C GLY A 70 3.57 3.21 6.00
N SER A 71 4.61 4.05 6.05
CA SER A 71 5.55 4.09 7.19
C SER A 71 5.05 4.93 8.37
N VAL A 72 3.95 5.66 8.19
CA VAL A 72 3.34 6.51 9.22
C VAL A 72 1.87 6.17 9.38
N PHE A 73 1.45 5.99 10.64
CA PHE A 73 0.06 5.80 11.04
C PHE A 73 -0.25 6.70 12.25
N SER A 74 -1.45 7.29 12.28
CA SER A 74 -1.92 8.11 13.41
C SER A 74 -3.28 7.62 13.86
N ALA A 75 -3.49 7.55 15.17
CA ALA A 75 -4.79 7.18 15.75
C ALA A 75 -5.93 8.07 15.24
N SER A 76 -5.66 9.36 15.02
CA SER A 76 -6.64 10.32 14.49
C SER A 76 -7.14 10.00 13.08
N MET A 77 -6.45 9.13 12.33
CA MET A 77 -6.94 8.65 11.02
C MET A 77 -8.19 7.76 11.18
N LEU A 78 -8.40 7.16 12.36
CA LEU A 78 -9.57 6.35 12.66
C LEU A 78 -10.78 7.18 13.13
N ASP A 79 -10.60 8.46 13.44
CA ASP A 79 -11.70 9.32 13.90
C ASP A 79 -12.80 9.40 12.84
N THR A 80 -12.41 9.50 11.57
CA THR A 80 -13.36 9.50 10.44
C THR A 80 -14.15 8.19 10.36
N LEU A 81 -13.52 7.06 10.70
CA LEU A 81 -14.18 5.76 10.72
C LEU A 81 -15.24 5.71 11.82
N LEU A 82 -14.97 6.28 13.00
CA LEU A 82 -15.95 6.37 14.08
C LEU A 82 -17.17 7.22 13.67
N TYR A 83 -16.94 8.37 13.03
CA TYR A 83 -18.04 9.20 12.51
C TYR A 83 -18.85 8.48 11.43
N GLN A 84 -18.19 7.71 10.56
CA GLN A 84 -18.88 6.94 9.52
C GLN A 84 -19.63 5.73 10.07
N ALA A 85 -19.12 5.11 11.15
CA ALA A 85 -19.75 3.96 11.79
C ALA A 85 -21.14 4.30 12.34
N PHE A 86 -21.40 5.57 12.69
CA PHE A 86 -22.74 6.04 13.09
C PHE A 86 -23.81 5.79 12.02
N VAL A 87 -23.44 5.89 10.74
CA VAL A 87 -24.36 5.67 9.61
C VAL A 87 -24.24 4.25 9.06
N LYS A 88 -23.13 3.56 9.36
CA LYS A 88 -22.77 2.27 8.79
C LYS A 88 -22.33 1.32 9.89
N ASP A 89 -23.30 0.71 10.56
CA ASP A 89 -23.08 -0.19 11.70
C ASP A 89 -22.15 -1.38 11.39
N TYR A 90 -22.07 -1.78 10.11
CA TYR A 90 -21.19 -2.86 9.65
C TYR A 90 -19.70 -2.48 9.65
N LEU A 91 -19.34 -1.19 9.72
CA LEU A 91 -17.96 -0.75 9.53
C LEU A 91 -17.02 -1.26 10.61
N ILE A 92 -17.44 -1.20 11.87
CA ILE A 92 -16.61 -1.64 13.00
C ILE A 92 -16.35 -3.14 12.90
N THR A 93 -17.41 -3.92 12.71
CA THR A 93 -17.31 -5.38 12.54
C THR A 93 -16.45 -5.74 11.34
N PHE A 94 -16.65 -5.05 10.20
CA PHE A 94 -15.87 -5.29 8.99
C PHE A 94 -14.37 -5.01 9.20
N VAL A 95 -14.01 -3.88 9.80
CA VAL A 95 -12.59 -3.56 10.05
C VAL A 95 -11.96 -4.49 11.08
N ARG A 96 -12.71 -4.94 12.11
CA ARG A 96 -12.22 -5.93 13.08
C ARG A 96 -11.94 -7.28 12.43
N LEU A 97 -12.80 -7.73 11.52
CA LEU A 97 -12.56 -8.94 10.73
C LEU A 97 -11.38 -8.76 9.77
N LEU A 98 -11.29 -7.61 9.08
CA LEU A 98 -10.23 -7.31 8.11
C LEU A 98 -8.84 -7.27 8.76
N LEU A 99 -8.75 -6.70 9.96
CA LEU A 99 -7.52 -6.66 10.78
C LEU A 99 -7.23 -7.99 11.49
N GLY A 100 -8.17 -8.95 11.45
CA GLY A 100 -8.05 -10.24 12.14
C GLY A 100 -8.22 -10.17 13.66
N ILE A 101 -8.74 -9.06 14.19
CA ILE A 101 -9.06 -8.89 15.62
C ILE A 101 -10.19 -9.83 16.03
N ASP A 102 -11.23 -9.89 15.20
CA ASP A 102 -12.32 -10.85 15.33
C ASP A 102 -12.16 -11.95 14.29
N GLN A 103 -12.64 -13.14 14.63
CA GLN A 103 -12.69 -14.29 13.72
C GLN A 103 -14.11 -14.86 13.73
N ALA A 104 -14.62 -15.20 12.55
CA ALA A 104 -15.95 -15.80 12.40
C ALA A 104 -15.87 -17.02 11.47
N PRO A 105 -16.69 -18.06 11.68
CA PRO A 105 -16.74 -19.18 10.73
C PRO A 105 -17.04 -18.67 9.31
N GLY A 106 -16.14 -18.97 8.37
CA GLY A 106 -16.24 -18.49 6.98
C GLY A 106 -15.67 -17.08 6.72
N SER A 107 -14.98 -16.46 7.69
CA SER A 107 -14.21 -15.23 7.43
C SER A 107 -12.89 -15.53 6.70
N GLY A 108 -12.40 -14.55 5.94
CA GLY A 108 -11.07 -14.58 5.33
C GLY A 108 -10.04 -13.80 6.13
N PHE A 109 -8.82 -13.70 5.60
CA PHE A 109 -7.72 -12.91 6.14
C PHE A 109 -7.03 -12.11 5.04
N LEU A 110 -6.34 -11.04 5.41
CA LEU A 110 -5.50 -10.29 4.48
C LEU A 110 -4.21 -11.07 4.19
N THR A 111 -3.86 -11.14 2.91
CA THR A 111 -2.61 -11.72 2.41
C THR A 111 -1.98 -10.77 1.40
N SER A 112 -0.69 -10.94 1.14
CA SER A 112 0.06 -10.19 0.12
C SER A 112 0.80 -11.14 -0.80
N MET A 113 0.92 -10.78 -2.07
CA MET A 113 1.61 -11.57 -3.09
C MET A 113 2.57 -10.66 -3.84
N LYS A 114 3.87 -10.95 -3.77
CA LYS A 114 4.86 -10.23 -4.57
C LYS A 114 4.85 -10.73 -6.01
N ILE A 115 4.72 -9.81 -6.97
CA ILE A 115 4.83 -10.08 -8.40
C ILE A 115 6.29 -10.34 -8.75
N THR A 116 6.58 -11.56 -9.19
CA THR A 116 7.92 -11.98 -9.60
C THR A 116 8.07 -11.96 -11.12
N LYS A 117 9.30 -12.15 -11.63
CA LYS A 117 9.56 -12.32 -13.08
C LYS A 117 8.68 -13.38 -13.74
N GLN A 118 8.34 -14.43 -12.99
CA GLN A 118 7.50 -15.53 -13.49
C GLN A 118 6.02 -15.15 -13.60
N ASP A 119 5.59 -14.05 -12.98
CA ASP A 119 4.20 -13.57 -13.01
C ASP A 119 3.98 -12.49 -14.08
N MET A 120 5.04 -11.98 -14.70
CA MET A 120 4.99 -10.88 -15.67
C MET A 120 4.17 -11.20 -16.93
N TRP A 121 3.87 -12.48 -17.20
CA TRP A 121 2.97 -12.88 -18.29
C TRP A 121 1.51 -12.42 -18.06
N ILE A 122 1.13 -12.14 -16.80
CA ILE A 122 -0.21 -11.65 -16.44
C ILE A 122 -0.43 -10.23 -16.99
N ARG A 123 0.63 -9.39 -16.96
CA ARG A 123 0.71 -8.02 -17.48
C ARG A 123 -0.18 -6.97 -16.81
N THR A 124 -1.45 -7.26 -16.53
CA THR A 124 -2.40 -6.25 -16.01
C THR A 124 -3.13 -6.70 -14.76
N TYR A 125 -3.54 -5.73 -13.93
CA TYR A 125 -4.27 -5.97 -12.70
C TYR A 125 -5.60 -6.72 -12.94
N GLY A 126 -6.32 -6.41 -14.02
CA GLY A 126 -7.56 -7.11 -14.36
C GLY A 126 -7.34 -8.61 -14.67
N ARG A 127 -6.23 -8.97 -15.30
CA ARG A 127 -5.87 -10.37 -15.55
C ARG A 127 -5.43 -11.09 -14.27
N LEU A 128 -4.71 -10.38 -13.38
CA LEU A 128 -4.37 -10.88 -12.05
C LEU A 128 -5.63 -11.19 -11.26
N TYR A 129 -6.60 -10.26 -11.25
CA TYR A 129 -7.89 -10.43 -10.60
C TYR A 129 -8.59 -11.71 -11.09
N GLN A 130 -8.68 -11.91 -12.41
CA GLN A 130 -9.30 -13.11 -13.00
C GLN A 130 -8.57 -14.41 -12.60
N LYS A 131 -7.23 -14.40 -12.62
CA LYS A 131 -6.41 -15.55 -12.20
C LYS A 131 -6.72 -15.92 -10.75
N LEU A 132 -6.55 -14.97 -9.83
CA LEU A 132 -6.73 -15.20 -8.39
C LEU A 132 -8.16 -15.68 -8.06
N CYS A 133 -9.18 -15.05 -8.65
CA CYS A 133 -10.57 -15.45 -8.44
C CYS A 133 -10.87 -16.88 -8.93
N SER A 134 -10.23 -17.32 -10.03
CA SER A 134 -10.47 -18.64 -10.62
C SER A 134 -9.61 -19.77 -10.05
N THR A 135 -8.43 -19.45 -9.51
CA THR A 135 -7.50 -20.48 -9.00
C THR A 135 -7.52 -20.63 -7.49
N THR A 136 -7.50 -19.52 -6.76
CA THR A 136 -7.34 -19.49 -5.29
C THR A 136 -8.56 -18.91 -4.58
N CYS A 137 -9.54 -18.40 -5.33
CA CYS A 137 -10.70 -17.67 -4.81
C CYS A 137 -10.29 -16.42 -3.99
N GLU A 138 -9.15 -15.83 -4.33
CA GLU A 138 -8.64 -14.62 -3.69
C GLU A 138 -9.12 -13.37 -4.45
N ILE A 139 -9.39 -12.31 -3.68
CA ILE A 139 -9.85 -11.02 -4.21
C ILE A 139 -8.80 -9.97 -3.89
N PRO A 140 -8.02 -9.49 -4.88
CA PRO A 140 -7.06 -8.43 -4.64
C PRO A 140 -7.80 -7.11 -4.38
N ILE A 141 -7.32 -6.35 -3.38
CA ILE A 141 -7.94 -5.08 -2.93
C ILE A 141 -7.16 -3.84 -3.37
N GLY A 142 -5.88 -4.01 -3.71
CA GLY A 142 -4.97 -2.94 -4.08
C GLY A 142 -3.63 -3.50 -4.53
N LEU A 143 -2.69 -2.59 -4.72
CA LEU A 143 -1.32 -2.86 -5.15
C LEU A 143 -0.39 -1.90 -4.42
N TYR A 144 0.72 -2.39 -3.90
CA TYR A 144 1.80 -1.60 -3.33
C TYR A 144 2.97 -1.58 -4.31
N ARG A 145 3.37 -0.38 -4.73
CA ARG A 145 4.46 -0.18 -5.68
C ARG A 145 5.62 0.52 -5.03
N THR A 146 6.82 0.06 -5.35
CA THR A 146 8.09 0.72 -5.02
C THR A 146 8.83 1.04 -6.31
N ILE A 147 9.14 2.32 -6.50
CA ILE A 147 9.89 2.85 -7.65
C ILE A 147 11.28 3.23 -7.17
N ASP A 148 12.31 2.70 -7.82
CA ASP A 148 13.69 3.13 -7.58
C ASP A 148 13.95 4.48 -8.28
N THR A 149 14.30 5.49 -7.49
CA THR A 149 14.55 6.85 -7.98
C THR A 149 16.01 7.05 -8.42
N SER A 150 16.90 6.09 -8.18
CA SER A 150 18.32 6.19 -8.57
C SER A 150 18.54 6.23 -10.09
N ASN A 151 17.61 5.67 -10.87
CA ASN A 151 17.69 5.58 -12.34
C ASN A 151 16.86 6.65 -13.07
N MET A 152 16.29 7.64 -12.37
CA MET A 152 15.50 8.69 -13.01
C MET A 152 16.39 9.85 -13.50
N GLU A 153 16.22 10.22 -14.78
CA GLU A 153 16.89 11.37 -15.40
C GLU A 153 16.66 12.67 -14.60
N PRO A 154 17.68 13.52 -14.41
CA PRO A 154 17.63 14.73 -13.59
C PRO A 154 16.66 15.83 -14.08
N GLY A 155 15.98 15.62 -15.23
CA GLY A 155 14.98 16.55 -15.78
C GLY A 155 13.54 16.26 -15.37
N ASN A 156 13.25 15.12 -14.74
CA ASN A 156 11.91 14.86 -14.20
C ASN A 156 11.85 15.47 -12.80
N ASN A 157 11.28 16.68 -12.70
CA ASN A 157 11.15 17.48 -11.48
C ASN A 157 10.32 16.75 -10.39
N PHE A 158 10.90 15.74 -9.75
CA PHE A 158 10.53 15.38 -8.39
C PHE A 158 11.11 16.47 -7.52
N SER A 159 10.31 17.48 -7.15
CA SER A 159 10.69 18.38 -6.07
C SER A 159 10.59 17.62 -4.75
N LEU A 160 11.48 16.63 -4.57
CA LEU A 160 12.05 16.39 -3.26
C LEU A 160 12.88 17.64 -3.00
N ASN A 161 12.59 18.36 -1.92
CA ASN A 161 13.54 19.34 -1.39
C ASN A 161 14.75 18.57 -0.82
N LEU A 162 15.45 17.82 -1.67
CA LEU A 162 16.86 17.52 -1.51
C LEU A 162 17.51 18.71 -2.18
N THR A 163 17.93 19.67 -1.36
CA THR A 163 18.90 20.67 -1.77
C THR A 163 20.08 19.92 -2.39
N ASP A 164 20.14 19.89 -3.73
CA ASP A 164 21.29 19.41 -4.50
C ASP A 164 22.45 20.40 -4.34
N ASP A 165 22.87 20.65 -3.10
CA ASP A 165 24.12 21.32 -2.81
C ASP A 165 25.18 20.22 -2.71
N PRO A 166 26.15 20.14 -3.64
CA PRO A 166 27.17 19.09 -3.62
C PRO A 166 28.01 19.09 -2.32
N LYS A 167 27.98 20.19 -1.56
CA LYS A 167 28.55 20.28 -0.22
C LYS A 167 27.77 19.46 0.82
N GLU A 168 26.44 19.41 0.69
CA GLU A 168 25.53 18.67 1.56
C GLU A 168 25.59 17.15 1.27
N GLY A 169 25.85 16.76 0.02
CA GLY A 169 26.11 15.37 -0.34
C GLY A 169 27.35 14.79 0.36
N HIS A 170 28.44 15.58 0.44
CA HIS A 170 29.68 15.13 1.08
C HIS A 170 29.55 15.06 2.62
N SER A 171 28.91 16.04 3.26
CA SER A 171 28.64 16.00 4.70
C SER A 171 27.75 14.82 5.08
N ASN A 172 26.72 14.54 4.29
CA ASN A 172 25.84 13.38 4.49
C ASN A 172 26.58 12.04 4.39
N LEU A 173 27.59 11.92 3.52
CA LEU A 173 28.39 10.70 3.39
C LEU A 173 29.29 10.49 4.61
N ILE A 174 29.88 11.57 5.13
CA ILE A 174 30.71 11.52 6.35
C ILE A 174 29.86 11.11 7.54
N GLU A 175 28.72 11.77 7.76
CA GLU A 175 27.80 11.43 8.85
C GLU A 175 27.34 9.96 8.79
N ARG A 176 27.06 9.46 7.57
CA ARG A 176 26.68 8.04 7.38
C ARG A 176 27.80 7.08 7.77
N ALA A 177 29.04 7.38 7.37
CA ALA A 177 30.19 6.56 7.73
C ALA A 177 30.42 6.54 9.25
N GLU A 178 30.26 7.70 9.90
CA GLU A 178 30.36 7.82 11.37
C GLU A 178 29.27 7.02 12.09
N ILE A 179 28.02 7.11 11.63
CA ILE A 179 26.90 6.33 12.19
C ILE A 179 27.16 4.83 12.01
N ALA A 180 27.57 4.39 10.81
CA ALA A 180 27.87 2.99 10.54
C ALA A 180 29.01 2.48 11.45
N GLN A 181 30.05 3.28 11.66
CA GLN A 181 31.15 2.93 12.56
C GLN A 181 30.70 2.88 14.02
N LEU A 182 29.85 3.80 14.46
CA LEU A 182 29.26 3.79 15.80
C LEU A 182 28.45 2.51 16.04
N VAL A 183 27.61 2.11 15.07
CA VAL A 183 26.82 0.89 15.16
C VAL A 183 27.71 -0.35 15.20
N ARG A 184 28.70 -0.47 14.32
CA ARG A 184 29.65 -1.61 14.33
C ARG A 184 30.41 -1.72 15.64
N SER A 185 30.89 -0.60 16.18
CA SER A 185 31.57 -0.55 17.49
C SER A 185 30.64 -1.03 18.61
N ARG A 186 29.37 -0.60 18.59
CA ARG A 186 28.39 -1.06 19.58
C ARG A 186 28.07 -2.55 19.44
N MET A 187 27.93 -3.07 18.22
CA MET A 187 27.71 -4.49 17.97
C MET A 187 28.86 -5.34 18.52
N GLN A 188 30.10 -4.94 18.26
CA GLN A 188 31.28 -5.60 18.84
C GLN A 188 31.26 -5.60 20.37
N SER A 189 30.90 -4.47 21.00
CA SER A 189 30.77 -4.40 22.47
C SER A 189 29.67 -5.30 23.05
N LEU A 190 28.66 -5.61 22.24
CA LEU A 190 27.55 -6.51 22.59
C LEU A 190 27.80 -7.95 22.12
N THR A 191 28.99 -8.26 21.60
CA THR A 191 29.36 -9.57 21.04
C THR A 191 28.43 -10.05 19.93
N LEU A 192 27.90 -9.10 19.15
CA LEU A 192 27.08 -9.37 17.96
C LEU A 192 27.98 -9.38 16.70
N PRO A 193 27.76 -10.31 15.75
CA PRO A 193 28.56 -10.41 14.52
C PRO A 193 28.34 -9.17 13.64
N PRO A 194 29.41 -8.40 13.33
CA PRO A 194 29.28 -7.19 12.52
C PRO A 194 29.12 -7.50 11.02
N GLU A 195 29.34 -8.74 10.57
CA GLU A 195 29.13 -9.14 9.17
C GLU A 195 27.67 -9.07 8.74
N ASP A 196 26.74 -9.16 9.69
CA ASP A 196 25.28 -9.11 9.43
C ASP A 196 24.76 -7.66 9.34
N TYR A 197 25.63 -6.65 9.43
CA TYR A 197 25.23 -5.24 9.30
C TYR A 197 25.14 -4.81 7.83
N ASP A 198 23.92 -4.79 7.29
CA ASP A 198 23.62 -4.18 5.99
C ASP A 198 23.55 -2.66 6.08
N ASP A 199 24.23 -1.97 5.16
CA ASP A 199 24.27 -0.50 5.11
C ASP A 199 22.89 0.04 4.66
N VAL A 200 22.11 0.59 5.59
CA VAL A 200 20.70 0.99 5.42
C VAL A 200 20.49 2.14 4.40
N SER A 201 21.57 2.64 3.80
CA SER A 201 21.60 3.75 2.84
C SER A 201 20.72 3.51 1.61
N GLU A 202 20.63 2.26 1.13
CA GLU A 202 19.93 1.92 -0.13
C GLU A 202 18.42 2.24 -0.09
N LYS A 203 17.81 2.26 1.09
CA LYS A 203 16.35 2.52 1.23
C LYS A 203 15.94 3.97 0.93
N ARG A 204 16.88 4.93 0.88
CA ARG A 204 16.53 6.36 0.70
C ARG A 204 16.21 6.75 -0.74
N ASN A 205 16.55 5.91 -1.72
CA ASN A 205 16.37 6.20 -3.14
C ASN A 205 15.18 5.45 -3.73
N SER A 206 14.14 5.18 -2.93
CA SER A 206 12.95 4.52 -3.44
C SER A 206 11.69 5.22 -2.97
N LEU A 207 10.73 5.36 -3.89
CA LEU A 207 9.42 5.92 -3.65
C LEU A 207 8.42 4.78 -3.56
N SER A 208 7.70 4.67 -2.44
CA SER A 208 6.67 3.64 -2.29
C SER A 208 5.28 4.23 -2.07
N PHE A 209 4.26 3.58 -2.65
CA PHE A 209 2.86 3.99 -2.49
C PHE A 209 1.86 2.84 -2.69
N VAL A 210 0.67 3.00 -2.12
CA VAL A 210 -0.46 2.07 -2.30
C VAL A 210 -1.46 2.63 -3.32
N VAL A 211 -1.86 1.80 -4.28
CA VAL A 211 -2.99 2.04 -5.18
C VAL A 211 -4.13 1.10 -4.78
N ILE A 212 -5.22 1.68 -4.28
CA ILE A 212 -6.38 0.92 -3.84
C ILE A 212 -7.40 0.84 -4.98
N ASN A 213 -7.92 -0.37 -5.24
CA ASN A 213 -8.88 -0.65 -6.31
C ASN A 213 -8.48 -0.01 -7.66
N PRO A 214 -7.30 -0.35 -8.21
CA PRO A 214 -6.82 0.21 -9.48
C PRO A 214 -7.71 -0.20 -10.67
N SER A 215 -7.54 0.52 -11.79
CA SER A 215 -8.16 0.14 -13.06
C SER A 215 -7.72 -1.25 -13.51
N CYS A 216 -8.61 -1.99 -14.19
CA CYS A 216 -8.28 -3.30 -14.76
C CYS A 216 -7.15 -3.24 -15.80
N ASP A 217 -6.92 -2.06 -16.38
CA ASP A 217 -5.89 -1.80 -17.37
C ASP A 217 -4.53 -1.41 -16.76
N LEU A 218 -4.44 -1.25 -15.42
CA LEU A 218 -3.19 -0.97 -14.74
C LEU A 218 -2.17 -2.06 -15.07
N LYS A 219 -1.00 -1.67 -15.57
CA LYS A 219 0.11 -2.57 -15.84
C LYS A 219 0.84 -2.92 -14.55
N LEU A 220 1.10 -4.21 -14.37
CA LEU A 220 1.89 -4.74 -13.27
C LEU A 220 3.38 -4.59 -13.58
N GLU A 221 4.15 -4.31 -12.55
CA GLU A 221 5.61 -4.20 -12.57
C GLU A 221 6.22 -5.27 -11.66
N GLU A 222 7.45 -5.68 -11.98
CA GLU A 222 8.18 -6.62 -11.13
C GLU A 222 8.44 -5.99 -9.76
N GLY A 223 8.10 -6.72 -8.69
CA GLY A 223 8.26 -6.23 -7.33
C GLY A 223 7.03 -5.55 -6.74
N ASP A 224 5.98 -5.31 -7.53
CA ASP A 224 4.66 -4.94 -7.00
C ASP A 224 4.18 -5.99 -5.98
N ILE A 225 3.46 -5.56 -4.93
CA ILE A 225 2.91 -6.40 -3.86
C ILE A 225 1.39 -6.27 -3.78
#